data_AF-A0A0D2DVN2-F1
#
_entry.id   AF-A0A0D2DVN2-F1
#
_cell.length_a   1.000
_cell.length_b   1.000
_cell.length_c   1.000
_cell.angle_alpha   90.00
_cell.angle_beta   90.00
_cell.angle_gamma   90.00
#
_symmetry.space_group_name_H-M   'P 1'
#
loop_
_entity.id
_entity.type
_entity.pdbx_description
1 polymer ?
#
loop_
_entity_poly.entity_id
_entity_poly.type
_entity_poly.pdbx_seq_one_letter_code
_entity_poly.pdbx_strand_id
1 'polypeptide(L)'
;MPSSNPVRGLLFVTMQPKDTLSPDLFHDWYNNEHGPNRTRLSFMPNGFRYRALDLSTPNGGTQSKPEFLAVYDATDMHQFTEQPYQYLRAPPGKTQREIDVMAQIWVDRYTLDFVGEQVNDKTFVKLESPEHFKENQEGNLLTTCRLRLSPDQLSNAQDWIEKKVLSKVRQIPGWRKTSWFKTSYLEPRDDGQVDFVLINDFTPSTDLSSFSNVYDGAPSADAILRKYELFYTFGTAARHLAIVAPWVSPDGVTKTIPKVEPFGSAIESTVTTSDGALLPFRLEGNSDPDAPALVLVNSVLTTWGIWDGFLKHFFSRAQNQKYRVVRFLARGRAMPSGTTSPVTTEVQASDVIALLDALRIPQAAGLVGVSMGGATAIATALTYPSRIASFIACDTSAKSPAGNKDTWGQRIAVAEKEGKTLRLSSLFGDESPDASPQPVVGEELAEMTVRRWFVPESYHDPALVPEIEKVKKMVVTNSLPEFRRGVETLFDYDYTDMLPGYEGRGAFLVGAGDGVLPKGMEKLSQTLGSAVGKTASFKLVEGAGHLPMVERPQVVAEFVGDFINAP
;
A
#
# COMPACT_ATOMS: atom_id res chain seq x y z
N MET A 1 14.07 -21.47 -3.82
CA MET A 1 13.21 -22.61 -3.43
C MET A 1 13.13 -22.58 -1.91
N PRO A 2 11.95 -22.66 -1.29
CA PRO A 2 11.88 -22.84 0.17
C PRO A 2 12.69 -24.09 0.54
N SER A 3 13.36 -24.08 1.69
CA SER A 3 14.02 -25.31 2.15
C SER A 3 12.98 -26.42 2.32
N SER A 4 13.40 -27.69 2.23
CA SER A 4 12.47 -28.82 2.39
C SER A 4 11.83 -28.88 3.79
N ASN A 5 12.40 -28.17 4.77
CA ASN A 5 11.90 -28.01 6.13
C ASN A 5 12.17 -26.57 6.62
N PRO A 6 11.28 -25.59 6.32
CA PRO A 6 11.50 -24.20 6.68
C PRO A 6 11.53 -24.03 8.21
N VAL A 7 12.60 -23.39 8.70
CA VAL A 7 12.72 -23.02 10.11
C VAL A 7 12.12 -21.63 10.26
N ARG A 8 10.98 -21.47 10.93
CA ARG A 8 10.43 -20.13 11.21
C ARG A 8 11.25 -19.44 12.31
N GLY A 9 11.20 -18.12 12.36
CA GLY A 9 11.88 -17.35 13.40
C GLY A 9 11.54 -15.88 13.39
N LEU A 10 12.46 -15.06 13.89
CA LEU A 10 12.26 -13.65 14.18
C LEU A 10 13.53 -12.84 13.91
N LEU A 11 13.39 -11.69 13.27
CA LEU A 11 14.39 -10.64 13.32
C LEU A 11 13.99 -9.64 14.41
N PHE A 12 14.73 -9.62 15.51
CA PHE A 12 14.50 -8.75 16.66
C PHE A 12 15.57 -7.66 16.73
N VAL A 13 15.18 -6.39 16.63
CA VAL A 13 16.11 -5.27 16.46
C VAL A 13 15.82 -4.15 17.45
N THR A 14 16.73 -3.91 18.40
CA THR A 14 16.62 -2.75 19.31
C THR A 14 17.45 -1.59 18.80
N MET A 15 16.90 -0.39 18.85
CA MET A 15 17.52 0.79 18.26
C MET A 15 17.37 2.01 19.15
N GLN A 16 18.46 2.75 19.28
CA GLN A 16 18.48 4.07 19.88
C GLN A 16 19.19 5.04 18.93
N PRO A 17 18.47 5.99 18.32
CA PRO A 17 19.08 7.12 17.62
C PRO A 17 20.02 7.87 18.56
N LYS A 18 21.20 8.24 18.07
CA LYS A 18 22.11 9.17 18.74
C LYS A 18 21.56 10.60 18.59
N ASP A 19 21.99 11.51 19.46
CA ASP A 19 21.57 12.93 19.43
C ASP A 19 21.87 13.65 18.10
N THR A 20 22.79 13.11 17.29
CA THR A 20 23.14 13.66 15.97
C THR A 20 22.10 13.37 14.89
N LEU A 21 21.23 12.37 15.10
CA LEU A 21 20.20 11.96 14.14
C LEU A 21 18.86 12.56 14.55
N SER A 22 18.27 13.40 13.68
CA SER A 22 16.95 13.93 13.97
C SER A 22 15.88 12.82 14.01
N PRO A 23 14.89 12.89 14.92
CA PRO A 23 13.78 11.94 14.96
C PRO A 23 13.06 11.82 13.62
N ASP A 24 12.82 12.94 12.93
CA ASP A 24 12.12 12.95 11.65
C ASP A 24 12.88 12.17 10.57
N LEU A 25 14.21 12.35 10.49
CA LEU A 25 15.02 11.60 9.52
C LEU A 25 15.08 10.11 9.87
N PHE A 26 15.15 9.77 11.16
CA PHE A 26 15.08 8.39 11.61
C PHE A 26 13.76 7.73 11.21
N HIS A 27 12.61 8.40 11.43
CA HIS A 27 11.31 7.86 11.08
C HIS A 27 11.08 7.80 9.56
N ASP A 28 11.47 8.82 8.81
CA ASP A 28 11.38 8.85 7.35
C ASP A 28 12.20 7.70 6.73
N TRP A 29 13.48 7.59 7.08
CA TRP A 29 14.34 6.48 6.64
C TRP A 29 13.73 5.12 6.97
N TYR A 30 13.32 4.93 8.23
CA TYR A 30 12.83 3.62 8.65
C TYR A 30 11.53 3.25 7.93
N ASN A 31 10.62 4.21 7.77
CA ASN A 31 9.27 3.97 7.28
C ASN A 31 9.16 3.93 5.75
N ASN A 32 10.08 4.56 5.01
CA ASN A 32 10.04 4.63 3.56
C ASN A 32 11.13 3.80 2.85
N GLU A 33 12.26 3.54 3.51
CA GLU A 33 13.36 2.76 2.94
C GLU A 33 13.52 1.43 3.68
N HIS A 34 13.86 1.46 4.97
CA HIS A 34 14.32 0.28 5.70
C HIS A 34 13.24 -0.80 5.90
N GLY A 35 12.09 -0.42 6.45
CA GLY A 35 10.98 -1.32 6.78
C GLY A 35 10.33 -1.94 5.55
N PRO A 36 9.84 -1.13 4.58
CA PRO A 36 9.22 -1.65 3.37
C PRO A 36 10.12 -2.63 2.59
N ASN A 37 11.43 -2.35 2.48
CA ASN A 37 12.37 -3.24 1.79
C ASN A 37 12.45 -4.63 2.43
N ARG A 38 12.21 -4.75 3.74
CA ARG A 38 12.16 -6.05 4.44
C ARG A 38 10.85 -6.76 4.18
N THR A 39 9.73 -6.07 4.36
CA THR A 39 8.40 -6.68 4.18
C THR A 39 8.05 -7.01 2.72
N ARG A 40 8.83 -6.50 1.75
CA ARG A 40 8.76 -6.95 0.35
C ARG A 40 9.35 -8.35 0.13
N LEU A 41 10.20 -8.83 1.04
CA LEU A 41 10.73 -10.18 0.99
C LEU A 41 9.61 -11.16 1.34
N SER A 42 9.37 -12.14 0.48
CA SER A 42 8.25 -13.10 0.62
C SER A 42 8.28 -13.90 1.92
N PHE A 43 9.45 -14.04 2.56
CA PHE A 43 9.61 -14.73 3.84
C PHE A 43 9.46 -13.82 5.06
N MET A 44 9.24 -12.52 4.88
CA MET A 44 8.97 -11.54 5.94
C MET A 44 7.57 -10.94 5.76
N PRO A 45 6.50 -11.68 6.12
CA PRO A 45 5.12 -11.30 5.82
C PRO A 45 4.64 -10.06 6.56
N ASN A 46 5.32 -9.68 7.64
CA ASN A 46 4.94 -8.56 8.48
C ASN A 46 6.18 -7.86 9.08
N GLY A 47 5.93 -6.72 9.69
CA GLY A 47 6.92 -6.02 10.48
C GLY A 47 6.27 -4.92 11.32
N PHE A 48 6.83 -4.73 12.50
CA PHE A 48 6.25 -3.89 13.54
C PHE A 48 7.32 -3.01 14.18
N ARG A 49 6.96 -1.77 14.50
CA ARG A 49 7.77 -0.89 15.36
C ARG A 49 7.04 -0.61 16.66
N TYR A 50 7.83 -0.70 17.71
CA TYR A 50 7.42 -0.58 19.08
C TYR A 50 8.24 0.53 19.76
N ARG A 51 7.58 1.30 20.62
CA ARG A 51 8.20 2.36 21.43
C ARG A 51 8.16 1.96 22.89
N ALA A 52 9.26 2.19 23.60
CA ALA A 52 9.40 1.82 24.99
C ALA A 52 8.48 2.65 25.91
N LEU A 53 7.80 1.96 26.82
CA LEU A 53 6.95 2.56 27.86
C LEU A 53 7.64 2.62 29.23
N ASP A 54 8.86 2.10 29.32
CA ASP A 54 9.60 1.90 30.57
C ASP A 54 10.76 2.88 30.74
N LEU A 55 10.76 3.98 30.00
CA LEU A 55 11.73 5.06 30.09
C LEU A 55 11.29 6.11 31.13
N SER A 56 12.26 6.76 31.78
CA SER A 56 11.99 7.81 32.77
C SER A 56 11.47 9.10 32.16
N THR A 57 11.77 9.36 30.89
CA THR A 57 11.34 10.54 30.13
C THR A 57 11.02 10.15 28.69
N PRO A 58 10.08 10.85 28.02
CA PRO A 58 9.91 10.74 26.58
C PRO A 58 11.23 11.00 25.85
N ASN A 59 11.55 10.21 24.82
CA ASN A 59 12.83 10.28 24.08
C ASN A 59 14.10 10.03 24.93
N GLY A 60 13.96 9.46 26.13
CA GLY A 60 15.08 9.25 27.08
C GLY A 60 15.84 7.94 26.91
N GLY A 61 15.77 7.31 25.73
CA GLY A 61 16.42 6.02 25.51
C GLY A 61 17.94 6.15 25.43
N THR A 62 18.65 5.07 25.77
CA THR A 62 20.12 5.00 25.74
C THR A 62 20.59 3.78 24.97
N GLN A 63 21.91 3.67 24.71
CA GLN A 63 22.47 2.47 24.10
C GLN A 63 22.12 1.18 24.88
N SER A 64 22.17 1.23 26.22
CA SER A 64 21.87 0.07 27.07
C SER A 64 20.37 -0.14 27.33
N LYS A 65 19.55 0.90 27.13
CA LYS A 65 18.09 0.84 27.23
C LYS A 65 17.43 1.55 26.04
N PRO A 66 17.44 0.92 24.85
CA PRO A 66 16.97 1.56 23.63
C PRO A 66 15.48 1.86 23.65
N GLU A 67 15.06 2.99 23.09
CA GLU A 67 13.66 3.38 23.00
C GLU A 67 12.86 2.57 21.99
N PHE A 68 13.48 2.16 20.88
CA PHE A 68 12.77 1.52 19.79
C PHE A 68 13.08 0.04 19.69
N LEU A 69 12.05 -0.73 19.36
CA LEU A 69 12.13 -2.13 18.97
C LEU A 69 11.47 -2.27 17.59
N ALA A 70 12.11 -3.00 16.69
CA ALA A 70 11.46 -3.52 15.49
C ALA A 70 11.51 -5.04 15.48
N VAL A 71 10.41 -5.64 15.05
CA VAL A 71 10.23 -7.08 14.97
C VAL A 71 9.70 -7.43 13.59
N TYR A 72 10.31 -8.43 12.96
CA TYR A 72 9.85 -9.00 11.68
C TYR A 72 9.77 -10.51 11.83
N ASP A 73 8.59 -11.09 11.62
CA ASP A 73 8.45 -12.53 11.55
C ASP A 73 9.17 -13.05 10.31
N ALA A 74 9.81 -14.22 10.43
CA ALA A 74 10.45 -14.90 9.32
C ALA A 74 9.84 -16.29 9.13
N THR A 75 9.34 -16.59 7.94
CA THR A 75 8.75 -17.91 7.64
C THR A 75 9.81 -18.98 7.38
N ASP A 76 11.01 -18.57 6.97
CA ASP A 76 12.16 -19.46 6.74
C ASP A 76 13.47 -18.70 7.03
N MET A 77 14.15 -19.07 8.10
CA MET A 77 15.41 -18.45 8.55
C MET A 77 16.52 -18.65 7.51
N HIS A 78 16.52 -19.73 6.74
CA HIS A 78 17.55 -19.94 5.72
C HIS A 78 17.55 -18.81 4.66
N GLN A 79 16.42 -18.16 4.41
CA GLN A 79 16.34 -17.05 3.45
C GLN A 79 17.21 -15.84 3.84
N PHE A 80 17.62 -15.72 5.11
CA PHE A 80 18.60 -14.70 5.52
C PHE A 80 19.98 -14.93 4.89
N THR A 81 20.33 -16.13 4.40
CA THR A 81 21.59 -16.39 3.68
C THR A 81 21.48 -16.19 2.18
N GLU A 82 20.26 -15.99 1.67
CA GLU A 82 19.99 -15.91 0.24
C GLU A 82 20.15 -14.49 -0.32
N GLN A 83 20.39 -14.42 -1.63
CA GLN A 83 20.67 -13.17 -2.36
C GLN A 83 19.65 -12.04 -2.09
N PRO A 84 18.32 -12.26 -2.06
CA PRO A 84 17.38 -11.17 -1.82
C PRO A 84 17.61 -10.41 -0.51
N TYR A 85 17.92 -11.11 0.59
CA TYR A 85 18.21 -10.45 1.87
C TYR A 85 19.65 -9.92 1.92
N GLN A 86 20.62 -10.68 1.39
CA GLN A 86 22.03 -10.26 1.35
C GLN A 86 22.22 -8.98 0.54
N TYR A 87 21.46 -8.79 -0.53
CA TYR A 87 21.42 -7.56 -1.31
C TYR A 87 21.08 -6.33 -0.46
N LEU A 88 20.16 -6.45 0.50
CA LEU A 88 19.79 -5.34 1.40
C LEU A 88 20.88 -5.03 2.45
N ARG A 89 21.87 -5.92 2.65
CA ARG A 89 22.90 -5.76 3.68
C ARG A 89 24.12 -4.99 3.21
N ALA A 90 24.36 -4.91 1.90
CA ALA A 90 25.58 -4.33 1.33
C ALA A 90 25.29 -3.53 0.04
N PRO A 91 26.16 -2.57 -0.34
CA PRO A 91 26.07 -1.94 -1.65
C PRO A 91 26.08 -2.96 -2.79
N PRO A 92 25.34 -2.73 -3.89
CA PRO A 92 24.56 -1.52 -4.17
C PRO A 92 23.16 -1.50 -3.55
N GLY A 93 22.68 -2.60 -2.95
CA GLY A 93 21.32 -2.66 -2.40
C GLY A 93 21.15 -1.84 -1.12
N LYS A 94 22.20 -1.73 -0.31
CA LYS A 94 22.29 -0.78 0.79
C LYS A 94 22.69 0.60 0.26
N THR A 95 21.78 1.57 0.33
CA THR A 95 22.04 2.93 -0.16
C THR A 95 23.00 3.71 0.75
N GLN A 96 23.58 4.80 0.22
CA GLN A 96 24.38 5.72 1.03
C GLN A 96 23.55 6.35 2.16
N ARG A 97 22.28 6.69 1.91
CA ARG A 97 21.36 7.21 2.92
C ARG A 97 21.23 6.24 4.10
N GLU A 98 20.98 4.96 3.82
CA GLU A 98 20.91 3.93 4.85
C GLU A 98 22.24 3.79 5.61
N ILE A 99 23.38 3.82 4.91
CA ILE A 99 24.70 3.77 5.56
C ILE A 99 24.88 4.94 6.55
N ASP A 100 24.59 6.17 6.11
CA ASP A 100 24.79 7.39 6.89
C ASP A 100 23.83 7.49 8.09
N VAL A 101 22.58 7.07 7.92
CA VAL A 101 21.58 7.04 9.00
C VAL A 101 21.92 5.93 10.00
N MET A 102 22.24 4.71 9.55
CA MET A 102 22.59 3.60 10.44
C MET A 102 23.84 3.87 11.27
N ALA A 103 24.83 4.61 10.74
CA ALA A 103 26.03 5.01 11.47
C ALA A 103 25.72 5.85 12.72
N GLN A 104 24.54 6.49 12.76
CA GLN A 104 24.07 7.35 13.83
C GLN A 104 23.05 6.67 14.76
N ILE A 105 22.94 5.34 14.69
CA ILE A 105 22.04 4.55 15.52
C ILE A 105 22.86 3.55 16.34
N TRP A 106 22.62 3.47 17.65
CA TRP A 106 22.99 2.27 18.40
C TRP A 106 21.99 1.18 18.10
N VAL A 107 22.43 0.11 17.45
CA VAL A 107 21.57 -0.97 16.98
C VAL A 107 22.11 -2.31 17.46
N ASP A 108 21.26 -3.10 18.11
CA ASP A 108 21.49 -4.52 18.33
C ASP A 108 20.51 -5.31 17.49
N ARG A 109 21.01 -6.36 16.84
CA ARG A 109 20.24 -7.23 15.95
C ARG A 109 20.37 -8.66 16.41
N TYR A 110 19.23 -9.32 16.56
CA TYR A 110 19.16 -10.72 16.94
C TYR A 110 18.33 -11.47 15.88
N THR A 111 18.99 -12.42 15.24
CA THR A 111 18.37 -13.41 14.35
C THR A 111 18.01 -14.61 15.22
N LEU A 112 16.72 -14.90 15.39
CA LEU A 112 16.25 -15.84 16.42
C LEU A 112 15.40 -16.96 15.81
N ASP A 113 15.72 -18.22 16.12
CA ASP A 113 14.90 -19.36 15.73
C ASP A 113 13.70 -19.48 16.67
N PHE A 114 12.55 -19.82 16.10
CA PHE A 114 11.36 -20.12 16.87
C PHE A 114 11.52 -21.39 17.70
N VAL A 115 11.07 -21.33 18.95
CA VAL A 115 11.12 -22.48 19.88
C VAL A 115 9.71 -22.92 20.24
N GLY A 116 8.81 -22.00 20.57
CA GLY A 116 7.43 -22.32 20.90
C GLY A 116 6.55 -21.10 21.09
N GLU A 117 5.24 -21.33 21.11
CA GLU A 117 4.25 -20.30 21.39
C GLU A 117 3.00 -20.87 22.05
N GLN A 118 2.22 -19.97 22.64
CA GLN A 118 0.88 -20.20 23.14
C GLN A 118 0.02 -19.01 22.75
N VAL A 119 -1.10 -19.29 22.10
CA VAL A 119 -2.02 -18.30 21.55
C VAL A 119 -3.33 -18.35 22.32
N ASN A 120 -3.93 -17.18 22.56
CA ASN A 120 -5.29 -17.08 23.06
C ASN A 120 -6.23 -16.89 21.86
N ASP A 121 -6.90 -17.96 21.44
CA ASP A 121 -7.78 -17.95 20.26
C ASP A 121 -8.94 -16.93 20.34
N LYS A 122 -9.26 -16.42 21.54
CA LYS A 122 -10.33 -15.43 21.73
C LYS A 122 -9.89 -13.99 21.52
N THR A 123 -8.62 -13.69 21.75
CA THR A 123 -8.09 -12.31 21.76
C THR A 123 -6.97 -12.12 20.74
N PHE A 124 -6.40 -13.20 20.21
CA PHE A 124 -5.35 -13.12 19.21
C PHE A 124 -5.88 -12.53 17.91
N VAL A 125 -5.08 -11.62 17.34
CA VAL A 125 -5.32 -11.02 16.04
C VAL A 125 -4.00 -10.92 15.29
N LYS A 126 -4.07 -10.96 13.97
CA LYS A 126 -2.91 -10.63 13.12
C LYS A 126 -2.87 -9.12 12.96
N LEU A 127 -1.89 -8.47 13.56
CA LEU A 127 -1.78 -7.01 13.58
C LEU A 127 -1.59 -6.43 12.16
N GLU A 128 -1.08 -7.24 11.25
CA GLU A 128 -0.92 -6.97 9.83
C GLU A 128 -2.16 -7.29 8.98
N SER A 129 -3.23 -7.85 9.54
CA SER A 129 -4.43 -8.19 8.76
C SER A 129 -5.33 -6.96 8.56
N PRO A 130 -5.92 -6.78 7.36
CA PRO A 130 -6.79 -5.64 7.06
C PRO A 130 -7.97 -5.45 8.02
N GLU A 131 -8.56 -6.55 8.51
CA GLU A 131 -9.65 -6.52 9.49
C GLU A 131 -9.30 -5.84 10.82
N HIS A 132 -8.02 -5.73 11.17
CA HIS A 132 -7.57 -5.13 12.43
C HIS A 132 -6.86 -3.79 12.27
N PHE A 133 -6.74 -3.24 11.06
CA PHE A 133 -6.01 -1.97 10.86
C PHE A 133 -6.55 -0.83 11.73
N LYS A 134 -7.88 -0.75 11.91
CA LYS A 134 -8.51 0.28 12.75
C LYS A 134 -8.23 0.04 14.24
N GLU A 135 -8.36 -1.20 14.71
CA GLU A 135 -8.09 -1.56 16.11
C GLU A 135 -6.60 -1.36 16.47
N ASN A 136 -5.72 -1.47 15.48
CA ASN A 136 -4.28 -1.29 15.65
C ASN A 136 -3.83 0.18 15.58
N GLN A 137 -4.76 1.13 15.41
CA GLN A 137 -4.48 2.55 15.68
C GLN A 137 -4.31 2.81 17.18
N GLU A 138 -4.80 1.89 18.02
CA GLU A 138 -4.56 1.89 19.46
C GLU A 138 -3.30 1.07 19.78
N GLY A 139 -2.51 1.54 20.75
CA GLY A 139 -1.17 1.02 21.01
C GLY A 139 -1.14 -0.39 21.61
N ASN A 140 -1.11 -1.42 20.76
CA ASN A 140 -0.97 -2.81 21.19
C ASN A 140 0.28 -2.97 22.06
N LEU A 141 0.13 -3.65 23.20
CA LEU A 141 1.17 -3.72 24.21
C LEU A 141 2.00 -4.98 24.06
N LEU A 142 3.31 -4.83 24.21
CA LEU A 142 4.28 -5.90 24.08
C LEU A 142 5.23 -5.87 25.28
N THR A 143 5.47 -7.04 25.88
CA THR A 143 6.50 -7.20 26.93
C THR A 143 7.55 -8.18 26.45
N THR A 144 8.82 -7.90 26.72
CA THR A 144 9.92 -8.81 26.40
C THR A 144 10.72 -9.16 27.64
N CYS A 145 11.20 -10.39 27.69
CA CYS A 145 12.21 -10.86 28.62
C CYS A 145 13.33 -11.52 27.82
N ARG A 146 14.53 -10.93 27.87
CA ARG A 146 15.72 -11.46 27.22
C ARG A 146 16.68 -12.01 28.27
N LEU A 147 17.11 -13.24 28.07
CA LEU A 147 17.98 -13.99 28.95
C LEU A 147 19.25 -14.41 28.19
N ARG A 148 20.38 -14.43 28.88
CA ARG A 148 21.59 -15.11 28.40
C ARG A 148 21.76 -16.40 29.19
N LEU A 149 21.80 -17.52 28.46
CA LEU A 149 21.75 -18.86 29.02
C LEU A 149 22.86 -19.74 28.44
N SER A 150 23.40 -20.64 29.25
CA SER A 150 24.16 -21.77 28.72
C SER A 150 23.22 -22.77 28.02
N PRO A 151 23.73 -23.60 27.10
CA PRO A 151 22.90 -24.61 26.42
C PRO A 151 22.12 -25.53 27.39
N ASP A 152 22.73 -25.90 28.52
CA ASP A 152 22.10 -26.77 29.53
C ASP A 152 20.96 -26.09 30.30
N GLN A 153 20.91 -24.76 30.32
CA GLN A 153 19.84 -23.99 30.98
C GLN A 153 18.59 -23.83 30.12
N LEU A 154 18.63 -24.22 28.84
CA LEU A 154 17.50 -24.01 27.91
C LEU A 154 16.25 -24.81 28.28
N SER A 155 16.42 -26.06 28.72
CA SER A 155 15.30 -26.89 29.19
C SER A 155 14.62 -26.26 30.41
N ASN A 156 15.41 -25.76 31.36
CA ASN A 156 14.91 -25.05 32.54
C ASN A 156 14.15 -23.77 32.16
N ALA A 157 14.57 -23.06 31.12
CA ALA A 157 13.87 -21.87 30.64
C ALA A 157 12.50 -22.20 30.03
N GLN A 158 12.40 -23.27 29.23
CA GLN A 158 11.12 -23.73 28.69
C GLN A 158 10.17 -24.17 29.81
N ASP A 159 10.67 -24.97 30.76
CA ASP A 159 9.91 -25.39 31.94
C ASP A 159 9.40 -24.21 32.77
N TRP A 160 10.23 -23.18 32.94
CA TRP A 160 9.85 -21.96 33.63
C TRP A 160 8.74 -21.20 32.89
N ILE A 161 8.80 -21.10 31.57
CA ILE A 161 7.74 -20.48 30.77
C ILE A 161 6.42 -21.25 30.95
N GLU A 162 6.47 -22.56 30.74
CA GLU A 162 5.27 -23.40 30.72
C GLU A 162 4.59 -23.44 32.09
N LYS A 163 5.38 -23.56 33.17
CA LYS A 163 4.86 -23.76 34.52
C LYS A 163 4.59 -22.45 35.26
N LYS A 164 5.31 -21.36 34.94
CA LYS A 164 5.26 -20.09 35.71
C LYS A 164 4.78 -18.90 34.89
N VAL A 165 5.39 -18.62 33.74
CA VAL A 165 5.03 -17.43 32.96
C VAL A 165 3.61 -17.56 32.41
N LEU A 166 3.31 -18.67 31.71
CA LEU A 166 2.01 -18.88 31.06
C LEU A 166 0.85 -18.84 32.05
N SER A 167 1.04 -19.41 33.25
CA SER A 167 0.00 -19.42 34.29
C SER A 167 -0.34 -18.01 34.80
N LYS A 168 0.63 -17.08 34.78
CA LYS A 168 0.42 -15.67 35.15
C LYS A 168 -0.18 -14.86 34.01
N VAL A 169 0.43 -14.88 32.82
CA VAL A 169 -0.02 -14.05 31.68
C VAL A 169 -1.44 -14.39 31.21
N ARG A 170 -1.86 -15.66 31.32
CA ARG A 170 -3.24 -16.10 31.03
C ARG A 170 -4.30 -15.43 31.91
N GLN A 171 -3.91 -14.96 33.10
CA GLN A 171 -4.81 -14.28 34.04
C GLN A 171 -4.91 -12.77 33.76
N ILE A 172 -4.01 -12.23 32.92
CA ILE A 172 -3.99 -10.81 32.57
C ILE A 172 -5.04 -10.58 31.48
N PRO A 173 -6.06 -9.74 31.72
CA PRO A 173 -7.03 -9.36 30.70
C PRO A 173 -6.32 -8.79 29.47
N GLY A 174 -6.74 -9.21 28.27
CA GLY A 174 -6.15 -8.73 27.04
C GLY A 174 -4.93 -9.52 26.54
N TRP A 175 -4.45 -10.55 27.26
CA TRP A 175 -3.38 -11.42 26.76
C TRP A 175 -3.77 -12.08 25.43
N ARG A 176 -2.95 -11.87 24.40
CA ARG A 176 -3.14 -12.38 23.03
C ARG A 176 -2.28 -13.60 22.74
N LYS A 177 -0.98 -13.50 23.04
CA LYS A 177 0.01 -14.54 22.71
C LYS A 177 1.24 -14.44 23.61
N THR A 178 1.87 -15.58 23.84
CA THR A 178 3.24 -15.67 24.35
C THR A 178 4.07 -16.52 23.39
N SER A 179 5.21 -16.01 22.91
CA SER A 179 6.14 -16.73 22.05
C SER A 179 7.57 -16.62 22.56
N TRP A 180 8.38 -17.64 22.30
CA TRP A 180 9.78 -17.64 22.71
C TRP A 180 10.70 -18.22 21.64
N PHE A 181 11.92 -17.68 21.64
CA PHE A 181 12.91 -17.84 20.60
C PHE A 181 14.30 -17.99 21.21
N LYS A 182 15.24 -18.52 20.42
CA LYS A 182 16.64 -18.66 20.80
C LYS A 182 17.56 -18.15 19.69
N THR A 183 18.81 -17.84 19.99
CA THR A 183 19.85 -17.54 18.99
C THR A 183 19.76 -18.52 17.82
N SER A 184 19.72 -17.97 16.60
CA SER A 184 19.60 -18.77 15.39
C SER A 184 20.83 -19.63 15.14
N TYR A 185 20.62 -20.82 14.56
CA TYR A 185 21.70 -21.66 14.03
C TYR A 185 22.59 -20.96 12.99
N LEU A 186 22.10 -19.88 12.37
CA LEU A 186 22.83 -19.11 11.35
C LEU A 186 23.90 -18.20 11.93
N GLU A 187 23.68 -17.68 13.14
CA GLU A 187 24.55 -16.70 13.78
C GLU A 187 24.80 -17.14 15.24
N PRO A 188 25.46 -18.31 15.46
CA PRO A 188 25.79 -18.77 16.81
C PRO A 188 26.73 -17.78 17.49
N ARG A 189 26.60 -17.66 18.81
CA ARG A 189 27.47 -16.78 19.60
C ARG A 189 28.86 -17.39 19.78
N ASP A 190 29.88 -16.55 19.71
CA ASP A 190 31.28 -16.96 19.94
C ASP A 190 31.54 -17.46 21.37
N ASP A 191 30.78 -16.95 22.35
CA ASP A 191 30.88 -17.33 23.76
C ASP A 191 30.15 -18.64 24.11
N GLY A 192 29.54 -19.30 23.12
CA GLY A 192 28.76 -20.53 23.29
C GLY A 192 27.47 -20.38 24.10
N GLN A 193 27.13 -19.15 24.52
CA GLN A 193 25.86 -18.86 25.18
C GLN A 193 24.73 -18.79 24.14
N VAL A 194 23.50 -18.74 24.64
CA VAL A 194 22.29 -18.59 23.84
C VAL A 194 21.53 -17.37 24.37
N ASP A 195 21.27 -16.41 23.49
CA ASP A 195 20.28 -15.38 23.76
C ASP A 195 18.90 -16.01 23.59
N PHE A 196 18.12 -16.01 24.66
CA PHE A 196 16.76 -16.53 24.70
C PHE A 196 15.79 -15.38 24.91
N VAL A 197 14.79 -15.26 24.03
CA VAL A 197 13.86 -14.12 24.03
C VAL A 197 12.44 -14.63 24.18
N LEU A 198 11.74 -14.14 25.19
CA LEU A 198 10.33 -14.37 25.44
C LEU A 198 9.56 -13.07 25.17
N ILE A 199 8.46 -13.16 24.42
CA ILE A 199 7.60 -12.04 24.03
C ILE A 199 6.17 -12.36 24.44
N ASN A 200 5.49 -11.42 25.11
CA ASN A 200 4.06 -11.50 25.33
C ASN A 200 3.34 -10.31 24.68
N ASP A 201 2.32 -10.60 23.88
CA ASP A 201 1.44 -9.65 23.20
C ASP A 201 0.13 -9.48 23.97
N PHE A 202 -0.34 -8.23 24.04
CA PHE A 202 -1.59 -7.87 24.71
C PHE A 202 -2.40 -6.84 23.91
N THR A 203 -3.68 -6.72 24.22
CA THR A 203 -4.54 -5.65 23.71
C THR A 203 -4.12 -4.27 24.25
N PRO A 204 -4.42 -3.16 23.53
CA PRO A 204 -4.02 -1.80 23.93
C PRO A 204 -4.45 -1.36 25.34
N SER A 205 -5.59 -1.87 25.83
CA SER A 205 -6.20 -1.49 27.11
C SER A 205 -5.65 -2.23 28.34
N THR A 206 -4.55 -2.98 28.20
CA THR A 206 -4.01 -3.80 29.29
C THR A 206 -3.28 -2.95 30.33
N ASP A 207 -3.57 -3.16 31.62
CA ASP A 207 -2.90 -2.44 32.70
C ASP A 207 -1.43 -2.87 32.86
N LEU A 208 -0.50 -1.91 32.64
CA LEU A 208 0.95 -2.11 32.74
C LEU A 208 1.42 -2.58 34.13
N SER A 209 0.63 -2.35 35.18
CA SER A 209 0.93 -2.80 36.55
C SER A 209 0.79 -4.32 36.71
N SER A 210 -0.05 -4.95 35.87
CA SER A 210 -0.34 -6.40 35.89
C SER A 210 0.86 -7.26 35.51
N PHE A 211 1.92 -6.67 34.96
CA PHE A 211 3.14 -7.38 34.59
C PHE A 211 4.11 -7.59 35.76
N SER A 212 3.83 -6.96 36.92
CA SER A 212 4.61 -7.15 38.14
C SER A 212 4.63 -8.64 38.48
N ASN A 213 5.82 -9.21 38.65
CA ASN A 213 6.05 -10.61 39.01
C ASN A 213 5.86 -11.65 37.89
N VAL A 214 5.47 -11.28 36.66
CA VAL A 214 5.31 -12.26 35.56
C VAL A 214 6.59 -13.08 35.34
N TYR A 215 7.75 -12.44 35.50
CA TYR A 215 9.06 -13.04 35.21
C TYR A 215 9.82 -13.53 36.45
N ASP A 216 9.16 -13.68 37.59
CA ASP A 216 9.82 -14.20 38.79
C ASP A 216 10.40 -15.60 38.57
N GLY A 217 11.58 -15.83 39.14
CA GLY A 217 12.28 -17.11 39.03
C GLY A 217 12.85 -17.39 37.64
N ALA A 218 13.09 -16.35 36.83
CA ALA A 218 13.81 -16.49 35.58
C ALA A 218 15.15 -17.22 35.79
N PRO A 219 15.56 -18.10 34.87
CA PRO A 219 16.75 -18.96 35.02
C PRO A 219 18.08 -18.20 34.93
N SER A 220 18.04 -16.89 34.71
CA SER A 220 19.21 -16.01 34.66
C SER A 220 18.93 -14.75 35.49
N ALA A 221 19.94 -14.31 36.25
CA ALA A 221 19.87 -13.10 37.07
C ALA A 221 19.94 -11.82 36.22
N ASP A 222 20.50 -11.89 35.02
CA ASP A 222 20.72 -10.75 34.11
C ASP A 222 19.56 -10.57 33.11
N ALA A 223 18.33 -10.88 33.53
CA ALA A 223 17.15 -10.76 32.68
C ALA A 223 16.90 -9.29 32.28
N ILE A 224 16.85 -9.04 30.98
CA ILE A 224 16.50 -7.72 30.44
C ILE A 224 15.00 -7.72 30.14
N LEU A 225 14.25 -7.01 30.98
CA LEU A 225 12.81 -6.87 30.87
C LEU A 225 12.46 -5.52 30.24
N ARG A 226 11.60 -5.52 29.22
CA ARG A 226 11.14 -4.29 28.57
C ARG A 226 9.64 -4.30 28.34
N LYS A 227 9.04 -3.11 28.33
CA LYS A 227 7.63 -2.87 27.98
C LYS A 227 7.56 -1.91 26.79
N TYR A 228 6.71 -2.23 25.83
CA TYR A 228 6.56 -1.46 24.62
C TYR A 228 5.09 -1.30 24.19
N GLU A 229 4.87 -0.30 23.35
CA GLU A 229 3.62 -0.02 22.65
C GLU A 229 3.86 -0.01 21.14
N LEU A 230 3.01 -0.69 20.38
CA LEU A 230 3.00 -0.64 18.92
C LEU A 230 2.65 0.78 18.47
N PHE A 231 3.46 1.38 17.61
CA PHE A 231 3.16 2.69 17.02
C PHE A 231 3.28 2.72 15.49
N TYR A 232 3.77 1.65 14.87
CA TYR A 232 3.84 1.56 13.42
C TYR A 232 3.83 0.11 12.93
N THR A 233 2.95 -0.18 11.96
CA THR A 233 2.91 -1.46 11.24
C THR A 233 3.33 -1.24 9.80
N PHE A 234 4.33 -1.98 9.33
CA PHE A 234 4.77 -1.92 7.92
C PHE A 234 3.79 -2.64 7.02
N GLY A 235 3.52 -2.06 5.86
CA GLY A 235 3.00 -2.81 4.71
C GLY A 235 4.13 -3.07 3.71
N THR A 236 3.82 -3.80 2.64
CA THR A 236 4.80 -4.16 1.60
C THR A 236 5.21 -2.98 0.73
N ALA A 237 4.67 -1.78 0.96
CA ALA A 237 5.01 -0.56 0.25
C ALA A 237 5.27 0.63 1.19
N ALA A 238 6.12 1.54 0.74
CA ALA A 238 6.38 2.81 1.41
C ALA A 238 5.10 3.66 1.44
N ARG A 239 4.78 4.25 2.59
CA ARG A 239 3.52 4.98 2.80
C ARG A 239 3.61 6.25 3.64
N HIS A 240 4.79 6.58 4.17
CA HIS A 240 4.93 7.66 5.15
C HIS A 240 5.26 8.99 4.47
N LEU A 241 4.29 9.92 4.46
CA LEU A 241 4.39 11.17 3.70
C LEU A 241 5.07 12.33 4.45
N ALA A 242 5.44 12.16 5.73
CA ALA A 242 6.30 13.10 6.45
C ALA A 242 7.78 12.96 6.01
N ILE A 243 8.02 13.15 4.72
CA ILE A 243 9.33 12.99 4.07
C ILE A 243 10.17 14.24 4.34
N VAL A 244 11.36 14.06 4.89
CA VAL A 244 12.30 15.15 5.18
C VAL A 244 13.50 15.16 4.25
N ALA A 245 13.80 14.03 3.59
CA ALA A 245 14.86 13.94 2.60
C ALA A 245 14.41 13.10 1.39
N PRO A 246 14.70 13.55 0.15
CA PRO A 246 14.42 12.74 -1.03
C PRO A 246 15.29 11.48 -1.02
N TRP A 247 14.72 10.40 -1.55
CA TRP A 247 15.39 9.12 -1.68
C TRP A 247 14.86 8.38 -2.90
N VAL A 248 15.76 7.66 -3.56
CA VAL A 248 15.47 6.81 -4.70
C VAL A 248 16.10 5.44 -4.43
N SER A 249 15.34 4.37 -4.62
CA SER A 249 15.87 3.01 -4.50
C SER A 249 16.93 2.72 -5.57
N PRO A 250 17.88 1.79 -5.34
CA PRO A 250 18.93 1.48 -6.30
C PRO A 250 18.44 1.08 -7.71
N ASP A 251 17.25 0.49 -7.81
CA ASP A 251 16.59 0.11 -9.06
C ASP A 251 15.78 1.26 -9.70
N GLY A 252 15.69 2.42 -9.05
CA GLY A 252 14.94 3.59 -9.50
C GLY A 252 13.42 3.47 -9.40
N VAL A 253 12.89 2.36 -8.88
CA VAL A 253 11.44 2.06 -8.86
C VAL A 253 10.72 2.81 -7.75
N THR A 254 11.34 2.93 -6.58
CA THR A 254 10.79 3.66 -5.43
C THR A 254 11.45 5.02 -5.29
N LYS A 255 10.64 6.07 -5.14
CA LYS A 255 11.08 7.45 -4.96
C LYS A 255 10.25 8.13 -3.88
N THR A 256 10.91 8.91 -3.04
CA THR A 256 10.26 9.83 -2.08
C THR A 256 10.57 11.26 -2.52
N ILE A 257 9.54 12.09 -2.59
CA ILE A 257 9.60 13.43 -3.17
C ILE A 257 9.01 14.39 -2.13
N PRO A 258 9.85 15.16 -1.41
CA PRO A 258 9.36 16.16 -0.48
C PRO A 258 8.81 17.38 -1.23
N LYS A 259 7.85 18.09 -0.62
CA LYS A 259 7.35 19.41 -1.10
C LYS A 259 6.83 19.37 -2.54
N VAL A 260 5.88 18.48 -2.81
CA VAL A 260 5.22 18.41 -4.12
C VAL A 260 4.10 19.44 -4.23
N GLU A 261 3.98 20.06 -5.41
CA GLU A 261 2.82 20.86 -5.77
C GLU A 261 1.64 19.93 -6.12
N PRO A 262 0.39 20.28 -5.75
CA PRO A 262 0.00 21.49 -5.03
C PRO A 262 0.12 21.38 -3.48
N PHE A 263 0.34 20.18 -2.94
CA PHE A 263 0.28 19.95 -1.49
C PHE A 263 1.06 18.71 -1.02
N GLY A 264 1.87 18.89 0.03
CA GLY A 264 2.48 17.81 0.81
C GLY A 264 3.75 17.22 0.22
N SER A 265 3.89 15.90 0.33
CA SER A 265 4.97 15.11 -0.26
C SER A 265 4.38 13.99 -1.11
N ALA A 266 5.20 13.29 -1.88
CA ALA A 266 4.77 12.11 -2.64
C ALA A 266 5.74 10.94 -2.51
N ILE A 267 5.20 9.75 -2.68
CA ILE A 267 5.91 8.49 -2.84
C ILE A 267 5.50 7.91 -4.18
N GLU A 268 6.46 7.54 -5.00
CA GLU A 268 6.25 6.67 -6.17
C GLU A 268 6.87 5.31 -5.85
N SER A 269 6.13 4.23 -6.03
CA SER A 269 6.62 2.87 -5.76
C SER A 269 5.72 1.84 -6.44
N THR A 270 5.89 0.57 -6.09
CA THR A 270 5.09 -0.54 -6.64
C THR A 270 4.50 -1.40 -5.52
N VAL A 271 3.36 -2.02 -5.81
CA VAL A 271 2.82 -3.16 -5.07
C VAL A 271 2.85 -4.38 -5.98
N THR A 272 3.20 -5.54 -5.42
CA THR A 272 3.10 -6.83 -6.11
C THR A 272 1.87 -7.56 -5.58
N THR A 273 0.95 -7.93 -6.47
CA THR A 273 -0.25 -8.69 -6.12
C THR A 273 0.09 -10.16 -5.88
N SER A 274 -0.84 -10.92 -5.31
CA SER A 274 -0.65 -12.36 -5.02
C SER A 274 -0.36 -13.21 -6.26
N ASP A 275 -0.83 -12.79 -7.43
CA ASP A 275 -0.57 -13.44 -8.72
C ASP A 275 0.63 -12.84 -9.48
N GLY A 276 1.41 -11.98 -8.82
CA GLY A 276 2.66 -11.42 -9.35
C GLY A 276 2.53 -10.12 -10.13
N ALA A 277 1.32 -9.57 -10.30
CA ALA A 277 1.15 -8.32 -11.03
C ALA A 277 1.84 -7.15 -10.31
N LEU A 278 2.48 -6.27 -11.07
CA LEU A 278 3.07 -5.04 -10.56
C LEU A 278 2.08 -3.89 -10.75
N LEU A 279 1.76 -3.21 -9.65
CA LEU A 279 0.92 -2.02 -9.61
C LEU A 279 1.79 -0.82 -9.20
N PRO A 280 2.38 -0.10 -10.16
CA PRO A 280 3.00 1.19 -9.89
C PRO A 280 1.96 2.14 -9.30
N PHE A 281 2.34 2.85 -8.25
CA PHE A 281 1.46 3.83 -7.61
C PHE A 281 2.23 5.09 -7.26
N ARG A 282 1.46 6.15 -7.10
CA ARG A 282 1.85 7.42 -6.50
C ARG A 282 0.91 7.71 -5.33
N LEU A 283 1.48 7.86 -4.14
CA LEU A 283 0.77 8.29 -2.93
C LEU A 283 1.22 9.71 -2.60
N GLU A 284 0.29 10.64 -2.39
CA GLU A 284 0.60 12.03 -2.07
C GLU A 284 -0.44 12.70 -1.16
N GLY A 285 -0.16 13.91 -0.68
CA GLY A 285 -1.08 14.68 0.15
C GLY A 285 -0.69 14.72 1.64
N ASN A 286 -1.67 14.57 2.52
CA ASN A 286 -1.49 14.75 3.97
C ASN A 286 -0.45 13.78 4.57
N SER A 287 0.40 14.27 5.48
CA SER A 287 1.47 13.49 6.10
C SER A 287 1.01 12.57 7.23
N ASP A 288 -0.19 12.76 7.77
CA ASP A 288 -0.77 11.92 8.81
C ASP A 288 -1.01 10.49 8.27
N PRO A 289 -0.43 9.44 8.87
CA PRO A 289 -0.62 8.06 8.41
C PRO A 289 -2.08 7.57 8.48
N ASP A 290 -2.94 8.22 9.28
CA ASP A 290 -4.35 7.89 9.47
C ASP A 290 -5.30 8.83 8.73
N ALA A 291 -4.77 9.80 7.97
CA ALA A 291 -5.55 10.66 7.09
C ALA A 291 -6.41 9.85 6.09
N PRO A 292 -7.65 10.27 5.81
CA PRO A 292 -8.54 9.59 4.90
C PRO A 292 -7.93 9.48 3.49
N ALA A 293 -8.07 8.32 2.86
CA ALA A 293 -7.51 8.06 1.53
C ALA A 293 -8.55 8.23 0.41
N LEU A 294 -8.19 8.97 -0.63
CA LEU A 294 -8.89 9.05 -1.91
C LEU A 294 -8.11 8.23 -2.95
N VAL A 295 -8.74 7.25 -3.57
CA VAL A 295 -8.11 6.41 -4.60
C VAL A 295 -8.63 6.80 -5.97
N LEU A 296 -7.73 7.05 -6.92
CA LEU A 296 -8.07 7.44 -8.29
C LEU A 296 -7.71 6.33 -9.28
N VAL A 297 -8.70 5.87 -10.04
CA VAL A 297 -8.58 4.79 -11.04
C VAL A 297 -8.71 5.37 -12.44
N ASN A 298 -7.69 5.17 -13.27
CA ASN A 298 -7.59 5.83 -14.57
C ASN A 298 -8.51 5.21 -15.63
N SER A 299 -8.67 5.92 -16.74
CA SER A 299 -9.22 5.34 -17.97
C SER A 299 -8.21 4.35 -18.57
N VAL A 300 -8.69 3.45 -19.42
CA VAL A 300 -7.83 2.59 -20.23
C VAL A 300 -6.82 3.43 -21.03
N LEU A 301 -5.64 2.91 -21.33
CA LEU A 301 -4.53 3.57 -22.06
C LEU A 301 -3.85 4.76 -21.33
N THR A 302 -4.49 5.35 -20.32
CA THR A 302 -3.98 6.56 -19.65
C THR A 302 -3.08 6.24 -18.46
N THR A 303 -2.26 7.22 -18.03
CA THR A 303 -1.54 7.18 -16.75
C THR A 303 -2.24 8.08 -15.72
N TRP A 304 -1.77 8.07 -14.47
CA TRP A 304 -2.35 8.92 -13.42
C TRP A 304 -2.23 10.43 -13.65
N GLY A 305 -1.44 10.86 -14.64
CA GLY A 305 -1.30 12.28 -14.99
C GLY A 305 -2.62 12.93 -15.41
N ILE A 306 -3.62 12.13 -15.84
CA ILE A 306 -4.97 12.65 -16.14
C ILE A 306 -5.63 13.33 -14.93
N TRP A 307 -5.15 13.07 -13.72
CA TRP A 307 -5.67 13.65 -12.48
C TRP A 307 -4.90 14.88 -11.99
N ASP A 308 -3.84 15.31 -12.67
CA ASP A 308 -2.99 16.42 -12.18
C ASP A 308 -3.79 17.74 -12.05
N GLY A 309 -4.57 18.08 -13.07
CA GLY A 309 -5.46 19.24 -13.05
C GLY A 309 -6.51 19.13 -11.93
N PHE A 310 -7.14 17.96 -11.79
CA PHE A 310 -8.09 17.67 -10.70
C PHE A 310 -7.44 17.91 -9.32
N LEU A 311 -6.25 17.38 -9.07
CA LEU A 311 -5.58 17.51 -7.77
C LEU A 311 -5.22 18.95 -7.41
N LYS A 312 -4.81 19.75 -8.40
CA LYS A 312 -4.57 21.19 -8.21
C LYS A 312 -5.81 21.90 -7.64
N HIS A 313 -6.99 21.62 -8.20
CA HIS A 313 -8.24 22.21 -7.72
C HIS A 313 -8.79 21.52 -6.47
N PHE A 314 -8.54 20.22 -6.29
CA PHE A 314 -8.99 19.48 -5.12
C PHE A 314 -8.28 20.00 -3.87
N PHE A 315 -6.95 20.13 -3.89
CA PHE A 315 -6.16 20.58 -2.74
C PHE A 315 -6.14 22.09 -2.51
N SER A 316 -6.59 22.90 -3.47
CA SER A 316 -6.79 24.34 -3.23
C SER A 316 -7.92 24.62 -2.22
N ARG A 317 -8.76 23.62 -1.92
CA ARG A 317 -9.83 23.68 -0.92
C ARG A 317 -9.32 23.17 0.42
N ALA A 318 -9.39 23.98 1.47
CA ALA A 318 -8.86 23.65 2.80
C ALA A 318 -9.43 22.34 3.38
N GLN A 319 -10.73 22.05 3.19
CA GLN A 319 -11.35 20.82 3.67
C GLN A 319 -10.76 19.54 3.04
N ASN A 320 -10.09 19.65 1.90
CA ASN A 320 -9.55 18.53 1.15
C ASN A 320 -8.07 18.26 1.47
N GLN A 321 -7.38 19.18 2.15
CA GLN A 321 -5.96 19.01 2.54
C GLN A 321 -5.77 17.94 3.62
N LYS A 322 -6.86 17.45 4.22
CA LYS A 322 -6.84 16.28 5.11
C LYS A 322 -6.66 14.96 4.37
N TYR A 323 -6.86 14.90 3.06
CA TYR A 323 -6.81 13.64 2.32
C TYR A 323 -5.39 13.25 1.92
N ARG A 324 -5.16 11.94 1.90
CA ARG A 324 -4.10 11.29 1.13
C ARG A 324 -4.70 10.81 -0.18
N VAL A 325 -3.96 10.93 -1.27
CA VAL A 325 -4.40 10.51 -2.60
C VAL A 325 -3.51 9.37 -3.09
N VAL A 326 -4.13 8.27 -3.48
CA VAL A 326 -3.48 7.14 -4.15
C VAL A 326 -3.88 7.15 -5.62
N ARG A 327 -2.89 7.27 -6.51
CA ARG A 327 -3.04 7.07 -7.95
C ARG A 327 -2.21 5.87 -8.36
N PHE A 328 -2.67 5.05 -9.29
CA PHE A 328 -1.91 3.87 -9.72
C PHE A 328 -2.10 3.56 -11.20
N LEU A 329 -1.18 2.77 -11.77
CA LEU A 329 -1.35 2.22 -13.11
C LEU A 329 -2.08 0.88 -12.97
N ALA A 330 -3.28 0.81 -13.54
CA ALA A 330 -4.02 -0.44 -13.62
C ALA A 330 -3.29 -1.46 -14.52
N ARG A 331 -3.67 -2.74 -14.39
CA ARG A 331 -3.21 -3.81 -15.28
C ARG A 331 -3.42 -3.43 -16.74
N GLY A 332 -2.42 -3.73 -17.56
CA GLY A 332 -2.37 -3.35 -18.97
C GLY A 332 -1.75 -1.98 -19.26
N ARG A 333 -1.45 -1.17 -18.22
CA ARG A 333 -0.68 0.07 -18.38
C ARG A 333 0.79 -0.05 -17.96
N ALA A 334 1.06 -0.76 -16.88
CA ALA A 334 2.43 -1.05 -16.44
C ALA A 334 3.10 -2.11 -17.32
N MET A 335 4.40 -1.96 -17.57
CA MET A 335 5.17 -2.91 -18.39
C MET A 335 6.58 -3.17 -17.79
N PRO A 336 6.97 -4.43 -17.57
CA PRO A 336 6.12 -5.63 -17.68
C PRO A 336 5.02 -5.63 -16.61
N SER A 337 3.87 -6.23 -16.91
CA SER A 337 2.80 -6.35 -15.91
C SER A 337 3.15 -7.28 -14.74
N GLY A 338 4.18 -8.12 -14.85
CA GLY A 338 4.62 -9.04 -13.79
C GLY A 338 3.82 -10.35 -13.71
N THR A 339 2.72 -10.48 -14.44
CA THR A 339 1.87 -11.67 -14.48
C THR A 339 1.26 -11.87 -15.86
N THR A 340 0.80 -13.08 -16.19
CA THR A 340 0.04 -13.39 -17.41
C THR A 340 -1.43 -13.70 -17.14
N SER A 341 -1.90 -13.54 -15.89
CA SER A 341 -3.31 -13.75 -15.55
C SER A 341 -4.26 -12.92 -16.44
N PRO A 342 -5.44 -13.46 -16.80
CA PRO A 342 -6.51 -12.69 -17.45
C PRO A 342 -6.87 -11.44 -16.64
N VAL A 343 -7.27 -10.36 -17.31
CA VAL A 343 -7.61 -9.11 -16.64
C VAL A 343 -9.12 -8.87 -16.71
N THR A 344 -9.84 -9.11 -15.61
CA THR A 344 -11.28 -8.79 -15.50
C THR A 344 -11.51 -7.60 -14.57
N THR A 345 -12.74 -7.07 -14.54
CA THR A 345 -13.14 -6.02 -13.58
C THR A 345 -13.03 -6.48 -12.13
N GLU A 346 -13.29 -7.75 -11.84
CA GLU A 346 -13.12 -8.35 -10.50
C GLU A 346 -11.64 -8.41 -10.10
N VAL A 347 -10.75 -8.74 -11.05
CA VAL A 347 -9.31 -8.72 -10.82
C VAL A 347 -8.85 -7.29 -10.52
N GLN A 348 -9.27 -6.30 -11.30
CA GLN A 348 -8.94 -4.90 -11.01
C GLN A 348 -9.53 -4.41 -9.68
N ALA A 349 -10.70 -4.89 -9.28
CA ALA A 349 -11.26 -4.60 -7.96
C ALA A 349 -10.39 -5.19 -6.84
N SER A 350 -9.91 -6.43 -7.02
CA SER A 350 -8.96 -7.05 -6.07
C SER A 350 -7.61 -6.34 -6.02
N ASP A 351 -7.15 -5.76 -7.14
CA ASP A 351 -5.93 -4.95 -7.19
C ASP A 351 -6.05 -3.69 -6.32
N VAL A 352 -7.21 -3.02 -6.35
CA VAL A 352 -7.48 -1.87 -5.46
C VAL A 352 -7.37 -2.30 -4.00
N ILE A 353 -7.94 -3.45 -3.64
CA ILE A 353 -7.85 -3.99 -2.27
C ILE A 353 -6.41 -4.33 -1.89
N ALA A 354 -5.67 -5.00 -2.76
CA ALA A 354 -4.25 -5.32 -2.54
C ALA A 354 -3.41 -4.05 -2.34
N LEU A 355 -3.70 -2.98 -3.09
CA LEU A 355 -3.05 -1.67 -2.92
C LEU A 355 -3.38 -1.04 -1.56
N LEU A 356 -4.65 -1.08 -1.13
CA LEU A 356 -5.04 -0.59 0.20
C LEU A 356 -4.37 -1.39 1.33
N ASP A 357 -4.27 -2.71 1.19
CA ASP A 357 -3.64 -3.58 2.18
C ASP A 357 -2.14 -3.32 2.30
N ALA A 358 -1.45 -3.18 1.17
CA ALA A 358 -0.02 -2.85 1.10
C ALA A 358 0.28 -1.46 1.69
N LEU A 359 -0.63 -0.51 1.53
CA LEU A 359 -0.53 0.84 2.10
C LEU A 359 -1.15 0.95 3.50
N ARG A 360 -1.64 -0.16 4.06
CA ARG A 360 -2.29 -0.23 5.38
C ARG A 360 -3.43 0.80 5.53
N ILE A 361 -4.27 0.89 4.50
CA ILE A 361 -5.46 1.73 4.45
C ILE A 361 -6.68 0.82 4.74
N PRO A 362 -7.32 0.94 5.93
CA PRO A 362 -8.46 0.11 6.28
C PRO A 362 -9.63 0.32 5.32
N GLN A 363 -9.91 1.58 4.99
CA GLN A 363 -11.03 1.95 4.15
C GLN A 363 -10.66 3.18 3.31
N ALA A 364 -10.93 3.14 2.02
CA ALA A 364 -10.85 4.34 1.19
C ALA A 364 -12.04 5.25 1.51
N ALA A 365 -11.78 6.52 1.81
CA ALA A 365 -12.83 7.52 1.99
C ALA A 365 -13.58 7.80 0.68
N GLY A 366 -12.88 7.72 -0.45
CA GLY A 366 -13.46 7.80 -1.78
C GLY A 366 -12.68 6.93 -2.79
N LEU A 367 -13.40 6.24 -3.67
CA LEU A 367 -12.86 5.57 -4.84
C LEU A 367 -13.44 6.23 -6.09
N VAL A 368 -12.62 6.99 -6.80
CA VAL A 368 -13.03 7.75 -8.00
C VAL A 368 -12.42 7.09 -9.21
N GLY A 369 -13.24 6.71 -10.18
CA GLY A 369 -12.74 6.07 -11.39
C GLY A 369 -13.42 6.58 -12.64
N VAL A 370 -12.69 6.67 -13.75
CA VAL A 370 -13.25 7.05 -15.06
C VAL A 370 -13.23 5.89 -16.05
N SER A 371 -14.29 5.73 -16.84
CA SER A 371 -14.34 4.74 -17.93
C SER A 371 -14.11 3.33 -17.40
N MET A 372 -13.04 2.64 -17.83
CA MET A 372 -12.57 1.38 -17.23
C MET A 372 -12.42 1.50 -15.71
N GLY A 373 -11.77 2.56 -15.22
CA GLY A 373 -11.66 2.82 -13.79
C GLY A 373 -13.00 3.06 -13.10
N GLY A 374 -13.99 3.60 -13.81
CA GLY A 374 -15.35 3.77 -13.29
C GLY A 374 -16.06 2.42 -13.12
N ALA A 375 -15.91 1.51 -14.07
CA ALA A 375 -16.40 0.14 -13.94
C ALA A 375 -15.69 -0.60 -12.78
N THR A 376 -14.38 -0.43 -12.65
CA THR A 376 -13.58 -0.93 -11.51
C THR A 376 -14.05 -0.32 -10.18
N ALA A 377 -14.42 0.96 -10.14
CA ALA A 377 -14.94 1.60 -8.92
C ALA A 377 -16.28 0.99 -8.48
N ILE A 378 -17.19 0.76 -9.43
CA ILE A 378 -18.47 0.07 -9.19
C ILE A 378 -18.20 -1.37 -8.70
N ALA A 379 -17.38 -2.13 -9.41
CA ALA A 379 -17.04 -3.51 -9.06
C ALA A 379 -16.45 -3.62 -7.65
N THR A 380 -15.49 -2.73 -7.31
CA THR A 380 -14.86 -2.70 -5.99
C THR A 380 -15.86 -2.37 -4.90
N ALA A 381 -16.70 -1.36 -5.09
CA ALA A 381 -17.67 -0.94 -4.08
C ALA A 381 -18.74 -2.01 -3.82
N LEU A 382 -19.19 -2.71 -4.86
CA LEU A 382 -20.17 -3.79 -4.74
C LEU A 382 -19.59 -5.06 -4.11
N THR A 383 -18.33 -5.39 -4.44
CA THR A 383 -17.67 -6.62 -3.96
C THR A 383 -17.07 -6.45 -2.56
N TYR A 384 -16.55 -5.26 -2.25
CA TYR A 384 -15.86 -4.94 -0.99
C TYR A 384 -16.45 -3.69 -0.31
N PRO A 385 -17.76 -3.68 0.01
CA PRO A 385 -18.45 -2.50 0.51
C PRO A 385 -17.88 -1.96 1.82
N SER A 386 -17.32 -2.81 2.68
CA SER A 386 -16.67 -2.38 3.93
C SER A 386 -15.35 -1.63 3.70
N ARG A 387 -14.71 -1.81 2.54
CA ARG A 387 -13.40 -1.23 2.20
C ARG A 387 -13.52 0.12 1.49
N ILE A 388 -14.72 0.50 1.02
CA ILE A 388 -14.98 1.72 0.25
C ILE A 388 -16.10 2.51 0.91
N ALA A 389 -15.79 3.63 1.56
CA ALA A 389 -16.79 4.47 2.22
C ALA A 389 -17.71 5.17 1.20
N SER A 390 -17.14 5.57 0.06
CA SER A 390 -17.89 6.13 -1.05
C SER A 390 -17.23 5.85 -2.39
N PHE A 391 -18.01 5.67 -3.46
CA PHE A 391 -17.49 5.56 -4.82
C PHE A 391 -18.05 6.67 -5.72
N ILE A 392 -17.26 7.10 -6.69
CA ILE A 392 -17.65 8.02 -7.74
C ILE A 392 -17.25 7.41 -9.08
N ALA A 393 -18.25 7.06 -9.89
CA ALA A 393 -18.06 6.51 -11.22
C ALA A 393 -18.20 7.63 -12.25
N CYS A 394 -17.15 7.86 -13.03
CA CYS A 394 -17.09 8.87 -14.09
C CYS A 394 -17.14 8.23 -15.47
N ASP A 395 -17.96 8.77 -16.38
CA ASP A 395 -17.96 8.44 -17.83
C ASP A 395 -17.85 6.94 -18.13
N THR A 396 -18.76 6.17 -17.53
CA THR A 396 -18.71 4.70 -17.54
C THR A 396 -20.11 4.07 -17.60
N SER A 397 -20.15 2.75 -17.72
CA SER A 397 -21.35 1.93 -17.67
C SER A 397 -21.21 0.86 -16.57
N ALA A 398 -22.33 0.40 -16.03
CA ALA A 398 -22.36 -0.76 -15.14
C ALA A 398 -22.37 -2.11 -15.89
N LYS A 399 -22.44 -2.06 -17.23
CA LYS A 399 -22.45 -3.23 -18.11
C LYS A 399 -21.66 -2.99 -19.38
N SER A 400 -20.86 -3.99 -19.78
CA SER A 400 -20.19 -4.02 -21.07
C SER A 400 -21.19 -4.03 -22.23
N PRO A 401 -21.01 -3.17 -23.27
CA PRO A 401 -21.83 -3.25 -24.48
C PRO A 401 -21.72 -4.60 -25.18
N ALA A 402 -22.79 -5.07 -25.81
CA ALA A 402 -22.73 -6.25 -26.67
C ALA A 402 -21.73 -6.01 -27.82
N GLY A 403 -20.85 -6.97 -28.09
CA GLY A 403 -19.81 -6.86 -29.13
C GLY A 403 -18.61 -5.97 -28.77
N ASN A 404 -18.46 -5.57 -27.49
CA ASN A 404 -17.34 -4.71 -27.08
C ASN A 404 -15.98 -5.39 -27.31
N LYS A 405 -15.89 -6.72 -27.12
CA LYS A 405 -14.71 -7.51 -27.44
C LYS A 405 -14.25 -7.34 -28.90
N ASP A 406 -15.17 -7.44 -29.85
CA ASP A 406 -14.84 -7.28 -31.28
C ASP A 406 -14.43 -5.85 -31.60
N THR A 407 -15.08 -4.87 -30.98
CA THR A 407 -14.73 -3.45 -31.11
C THR A 407 -13.30 -3.17 -30.62
N TRP A 408 -12.90 -3.74 -29.48
CA TRP A 408 -11.53 -3.64 -29.00
C TRP A 408 -10.54 -4.44 -29.86
N GLY A 409 -10.94 -5.60 -30.38
CA GLY A 409 -10.14 -6.35 -31.35
C GLY A 409 -9.82 -5.53 -32.61
N GLN A 410 -10.78 -4.77 -33.13
CA GLN A 410 -10.56 -3.86 -34.25
C GLN A 410 -9.58 -2.74 -33.90
N ARG A 411 -9.65 -2.18 -32.68
CA ARG A 411 -8.70 -1.15 -32.21
C ARG A 411 -7.29 -1.70 -32.05
N ILE A 412 -7.16 -2.91 -31.51
CA ILE A 412 -5.88 -3.63 -31.44
C ILE A 412 -5.29 -3.80 -32.85
N ALA A 413 -6.11 -4.21 -33.82
CA ALA A 413 -5.67 -4.40 -35.21
C ALA A 413 -5.16 -3.09 -35.86
N VAL A 414 -5.70 -1.92 -35.50
CA VAL A 414 -5.16 -0.62 -35.95
C VAL A 414 -3.73 -0.42 -35.46
N ALA A 415 -3.48 -0.61 -34.15
CA ALA A 415 -2.14 -0.49 -33.57
C ALA A 415 -1.15 -1.53 -34.15
N GLU A 416 -1.60 -2.77 -34.34
CA GLU A 416 -0.80 -3.83 -34.95
C GLU A 416 -0.40 -3.52 -36.39
N LYS A 417 -1.32 -2.93 -37.16
CA LYS A 417 -1.08 -2.54 -38.55
C LYS A 417 -0.10 -1.37 -38.66
N GLU A 418 -0.16 -0.40 -37.75
CA GLU A 418 0.81 0.71 -37.70
C GLU A 418 2.22 0.20 -37.39
N GLY A 419 2.34 -0.80 -36.49
CA GLY A 419 3.63 -1.45 -36.19
C GLY A 419 4.63 -0.54 -35.47
N LYS A 420 4.15 0.50 -34.78
CA LYS A 420 5.00 1.46 -34.05
C LYS A 420 5.77 0.76 -32.93
N THR A 421 7.05 1.10 -32.80
CA THR A 421 7.90 0.65 -31.69
C THR A 421 8.57 1.83 -30.99
N LEU A 422 8.76 1.72 -29.67
CA LEU A 422 9.48 2.67 -28.81
C LEU A 422 10.40 1.92 -27.84
N ARG A 423 11.39 2.60 -27.25
CA ARG A 423 12.33 2.01 -26.28
C ARG A 423 11.92 2.32 -24.86
N LEU A 424 10.84 1.68 -24.39
CA LEU A 424 10.30 1.90 -23.05
C LEU A 424 11.19 1.23 -21.99
N SER A 425 11.55 1.95 -20.93
CA SER A 425 12.54 1.55 -19.92
C SER A 425 12.05 1.56 -18.47
N SER A 426 10.83 2.01 -18.22
CA SER A 426 10.27 2.06 -16.87
C SER A 426 8.88 1.44 -16.81
N LEU A 427 8.48 1.00 -15.63
CA LEU A 427 7.10 0.57 -15.34
C LEU A 427 6.07 1.67 -15.65
N PHE A 428 6.53 2.92 -15.76
CA PHE A 428 5.72 4.12 -15.99
C PHE A 428 5.65 4.50 -17.48
N GLY A 429 6.44 3.84 -18.35
CA GLY A 429 6.46 4.08 -19.79
C GLY A 429 7.41 5.19 -20.26
N ASP A 430 8.48 5.46 -19.51
CA ASP A 430 9.55 6.37 -19.93
C ASP A 430 10.40 5.74 -21.04
N GLU A 431 10.94 6.55 -21.96
CA GLU A 431 11.87 6.07 -22.98
C GLU A 431 13.33 6.13 -22.50
N SER A 432 14.14 5.13 -22.87
CA SER A 432 15.59 5.15 -22.72
C SER A 432 16.28 4.67 -23.99
N PRO A 433 17.38 5.31 -24.42
CA PRO A 433 18.23 4.81 -25.51
C PRO A 433 18.72 3.37 -25.28
N ASP A 434 18.88 2.98 -24.00
CA ASP A 434 19.45 1.69 -23.59
C ASP A 434 18.41 0.55 -23.57
N ALA A 435 17.11 0.87 -23.64
CA ALA A 435 16.05 -0.15 -23.65
C ALA A 435 15.85 -0.74 -25.04
N SER A 436 15.45 -2.01 -25.11
CA SER A 436 15.08 -2.67 -26.37
C SER A 436 13.80 -2.06 -26.96
N PRO A 437 13.70 -1.90 -28.29
CA PRO A 437 12.45 -1.47 -28.92
C PRO A 437 11.33 -2.49 -28.68
N GLN A 438 10.14 -2.00 -28.35
CA GLN A 438 8.96 -2.82 -28.11
C GLN A 438 7.74 -2.24 -28.84
N PRO A 439 6.78 -3.06 -29.27
CA PRO A 439 5.57 -2.59 -29.90
C PRO A 439 4.71 -1.79 -28.92
N VAL A 440 4.25 -0.63 -29.37
CA VAL A 440 3.36 0.27 -28.62
C VAL A 440 2.06 0.50 -29.39
N VAL A 441 1.10 1.14 -28.74
CA VAL A 441 -0.21 1.45 -29.34
C VAL A 441 -0.10 2.34 -30.59
N GLY A 442 0.84 3.28 -30.61
CA GLY A 442 1.11 4.10 -31.79
C GLY A 442 0.19 5.31 -31.95
N GLU A 443 0.45 6.08 -33.01
CA GLU A 443 -0.17 7.39 -33.27
C GLU A 443 -1.59 7.27 -33.84
N GLU A 444 -1.86 6.27 -34.67
CA GLU A 444 -3.13 6.15 -35.40
C GLU A 444 -4.27 5.85 -34.41
N LEU A 445 -4.10 4.84 -33.56
CA LEU A 445 -5.10 4.53 -32.54
C LEU A 445 -5.18 5.66 -31.49
N ALA A 446 -4.06 6.30 -31.16
CA ALA A 446 -4.05 7.42 -30.22
C ALA A 446 -4.86 8.62 -30.72
N GLU A 447 -4.66 9.05 -31.95
CA GLU A 447 -5.42 10.13 -32.57
C GLU A 447 -6.92 9.80 -32.62
N MET A 448 -7.27 8.60 -33.12
CA MET A 448 -8.66 8.14 -33.20
C MET A 448 -9.35 8.11 -31.83
N THR A 449 -8.62 7.68 -30.80
CA THR A 449 -9.15 7.52 -29.44
C THR A 449 -9.30 8.88 -28.78
N VAL A 450 -8.25 9.70 -28.76
CA VAL A 450 -8.25 10.99 -28.08
C VAL A 450 -9.21 11.97 -28.73
N ARG A 451 -9.33 11.97 -30.07
CA ARG A 451 -10.31 12.81 -30.78
C ARG A 451 -11.76 12.56 -30.35
N ARG A 452 -12.07 11.33 -29.92
CA ARG A 452 -13.40 10.97 -29.40
C ARG A 452 -13.59 11.29 -27.92
N TRP A 453 -12.51 11.45 -27.17
CA TRP A 453 -12.57 11.67 -25.72
C TRP A 453 -12.82 13.12 -25.33
N PHE A 454 -12.45 14.08 -26.19
CA PHE A 454 -12.59 15.50 -25.92
C PHE A 454 -13.66 16.12 -26.81
N VAL A 455 -14.36 17.16 -26.33
CA VAL A 455 -15.30 17.89 -27.18
C VAL A 455 -14.56 18.72 -28.24
N PRO A 456 -15.15 18.98 -29.42
CA PRO A 456 -14.50 19.73 -30.49
C PRO A 456 -13.98 21.11 -30.06
N GLU A 457 -14.68 21.76 -29.12
CA GLU A 457 -14.32 23.07 -28.59
C GLU A 457 -12.99 23.04 -27.82
N SER A 458 -12.68 21.92 -27.15
CA SER A 458 -11.45 21.77 -26.35
C SER A 458 -10.18 21.82 -27.20
N TYR A 459 -10.26 21.47 -28.48
CA TYR A 459 -9.15 21.59 -29.43
C TYR A 459 -8.84 23.03 -29.84
N HIS A 460 -9.71 23.98 -29.50
CA HIS A 460 -9.53 25.40 -29.78
C HIS A 460 -9.18 26.20 -28.52
N ASP A 461 -9.17 25.55 -27.34
CA ASP A 461 -8.78 26.17 -26.07
C ASP A 461 -7.25 26.05 -25.87
N PRO A 462 -6.49 27.17 -25.86
CA PRO A 462 -5.05 27.14 -25.69
C PRO A 462 -4.57 26.51 -24.37
N ALA A 463 -5.42 26.49 -23.34
CA ALA A 463 -5.10 25.87 -22.06
C ALA A 463 -5.28 24.35 -22.08
N LEU A 464 -6.21 23.83 -22.90
CA LEU A 464 -6.49 22.39 -22.99
C LEU A 464 -5.66 21.68 -24.05
N VAL A 465 -5.26 22.35 -25.13
CA VAL A 465 -4.44 21.73 -26.20
C VAL A 465 -3.20 21.01 -25.65
N PRO A 466 -2.38 21.60 -24.75
CA PRO A 466 -1.24 20.87 -24.17
C PRO A 466 -1.64 19.66 -23.33
N GLU A 467 -2.77 19.72 -22.62
CA GLU A 467 -3.27 18.59 -21.82
C GLU A 467 -3.80 17.45 -22.71
N ILE A 468 -4.47 17.78 -23.81
CA ILE A 468 -4.91 16.81 -24.82
C ILE A 468 -3.69 16.10 -25.43
N GLU A 469 -2.64 16.84 -25.77
CA GLU A 469 -1.40 16.25 -26.30
C GLU A 469 -0.70 15.35 -25.27
N LYS A 470 -0.72 15.71 -23.97
CA LYS A 470 -0.23 14.82 -22.91
C LYS A 470 -1.03 13.52 -22.86
N VAL A 471 -2.36 13.59 -22.92
CA VAL A 471 -3.22 12.39 -22.96
C VAL A 471 -2.92 11.55 -24.19
N LYS A 472 -2.78 12.17 -25.36
CA LYS A 472 -2.37 11.48 -26.59
C LYS A 472 -1.03 10.77 -26.42
N LYS A 473 -0.04 11.43 -25.85
CA LYS A 473 1.26 10.81 -25.55
C LYS A 473 1.11 9.60 -24.61
N MET A 474 0.24 9.66 -23.59
CA MET A 474 -0.03 8.50 -22.72
C MET A 474 -0.56 7.30 -23.52
N VAL A 475 -1.44 7.54 -24.51
CA VAL A 475 -1.98 6.50 -25.37
C VAL A 475 -0.90 5.94 -26.29
N VAL A 476 -0.15 6.81 -26.97
CA VAL A 476 0.93 6.43 -27.89
C VAL A 476 1.95 5.51 -27.22
N THR A 477 2.35 5.82 -25.98
CA THR A 477 3.41 5.11 -25.26
C THR A 477 2.95 3.86 -24.51
N ASN A 478 1.66 3.49 -24.57
CA ASN A 478 1.22 2.24 -23.95
C ASN A 478 1.83 1.05 -24.69
N SER A 479 2.44 0.12 -23.96
CA SER A 479 2.88 -1.17 -24.50
C SER A 479 1.70 -1.89 -25.17
N LEU A 480 1.85 -2.33 -26.42
CA LEU A 480 0.78 -3.01 -27.16
C LEU A 480 0.42 -4.39 -26.57
N PRO A 481 1.39 -5.23 -26.14
CA PRO A 481 1.09 -6.45 -25.40
C PRO A 481 0.28 -6.21 -24.12
N GLU A 482 0.63 -5.18 -23.35
CA GLU A 482 -0.07 -4.88 -22.10
C GLU A 482 -1.44 -4.25 -22.38
N PHE A 483 -1.57 -3.39 -23.39
CA PHE A 483 -2.85 -2.86 -23.86
C PHE A 483 -3.82 -3.98 -24.25
N ARG A 484 -3.37 -4.95 -25.04
CA ARG A 484 -4.19 -6.10 -25.48
C ARG A 484 -4.81 -6.85 -24.30
N ARG A 485 -4.05 -7.00 -23.21
CA ARG A 485 -4.53 -7.65 -22.00
C ARG A 485 -5.39 -6.73 -21.14
N GLY A 486 -5.01 -5.47 -20.98
CA GLY A 486 -5.76 -4.50 -20.17
C GLY A 486 -7.19 -4.30 -20.66
N VAL A 487 -7.42 -4.32 -21.98
CA VAL A 487 -8.78 -4.17 -22.53
C VAL A 487 -9.68 -5.38 -22.30
N GLU A 488 -9.15 -6.54 -21.91
CA GLU A 488 -9.97 -7.70 -21.55
C GLU A 488 -10.94 -7.36 -20.40
N THR A 489 -10.57 -6.41 -19.53
CA THR A 489 -11.42 -5.89 -18.45
C THR A 489 -12.75 -5.35 -18.98
N LEU A 490 -12.76 -4.85 -20.21
CA LEU A 490 -13.93 -4.23 -20.83
C LEU A 490 -14.72 -5.20 -21.72
N PHE A 491 -14.32 -6.47 -21.81
CA PHE A 491 -14.97 -7.41 -22.74
C PHE A 491 -16.33 -7.85 -22.24
N ASP A 492 -16.43 -8.18 -20.96
CA ASP A 492 -17.63 -8.78 -20.38
C ASP A 492 -17.70 -8.49 -18.87
N TYR A 493 -18.68 -7.67 -18.47
CA TYR A 493 -19.07 -7.45 -17.08
C TYR A 493 -20.51 -6.94 -17.05
N ASP A 494 -21.23 -7.27 -15.99
CA ASP A 494 -22.60 -6.79 -15.75
C ASP A 494 -22.89 -6.69 -14.26
N TYR A 495 -22.97 -5.47 -13.75
CA TYR A 495 -23.30 -5.17 -12.36
C TYR A 495 -24.72 -4.64 -12.19
N THR A 496 -25.53 -4.63 -13.25
CA THR A 496 -26.84 -3.96 -13.23
C THR A 496 -27.81 -4.54 -12.20
N ASP A 497 -27.77 -5.85 -11.96
CA ASP A 497 -28.61 -6.53 -10.96
C ASP A 497 -28.13 -6.33 -9.51
N MET A 498 -26.86 -5.97 -9.31
CA MET A 498 -26.27 -5.76 -7.98
C MET A 498 -26.48 -4.33 -7.46
N LEU A 499 -26.54 -3.34 -8.36
CA LEU A 499 -26.65 -1.93 -8.00
C LEU A 499 -27.86 -1.61 -7.10
N PRO A 500 -29.08 -2.14 -7.32
CA PRO A 500 -30.24 -1.85 -6.46
C PRO A 500 -30.07 -2.28 -5.00
N GLY A 501 -29.22 -3.28 -4.75
CA GLY A 501 -28.94 -3.80 -3.40
C GLY A 501 -27.78 -3.11 -2.69
N TYR A 502 -27.10 -2.14 -3.32
CA TYR A 502 -25.97 -1.45 -2.71
C TYR A 502 -26.44 -0.49 -1.59
N GLU A 503 -25.88 -0.65 -0.40
CA GLU A 503 -26.22 0.16 0.78
C GLU A 503 -25.21 1.28 1.08
N GLY A 504 -24.12 1.37 0.31
CA GLY A 504 -23.10 2.40 0.50
C GLY A 504 -23.39 3.70 -0.25
N ARG A 505 -22.43 4.62 -0.26
CA ARG A 505 -22.56 5.94 -0.92
C ARG A 505 -21.97 5.90 -2.32
N GLY A 506 -22.81 6.08 -3.34
CA GLY A 506 -22.36 6.18 -4.73
C GLY A 506 -22.73 7.52 -5.37
N ALA A 507 -21.88 7.97 -6.29
CA ALA A 507 -22.14 9.10 -7.16
C ALA A 507 -21.74 8.78 -8.60
N PHE A 508 -22.41 9.44 -9.54
CA PHE A 508 -22.16 9.34 -10.97
C PHE A 508 -21.85 10.73 -11.52
N LEU A 509 -20.76 10.84 -12.28
CA LEU A 509 -20.34 12.06 -12.95
C LEU A 509 -20.11 11.77 -14.43
N VAL A 510 -20.51 12.65 -15.34
CA VAL A 510 -20.38 12.40 -16.77
C VAL A 510 -20.24 13.71 -17.54
N GLY A 511 -19.35 13.74 -18.52
CA GLY A 511 -19.26 14.83 -19.48
C GLY A 511 -20.49 14.86 -20.37
N ALA A 512 -21.08 16.05 -20.55
CA ALA A 512 -22.29 16.22 -21.35
C ALA A 512 -22.10 15.80 -22.82
N GLY A 513 -20.86 15.87 -23.33
CA GLY A 513 -20.48 15.48 -24.67
C GLY A 513 -20.15 14.00 -24.87
N ASP A 514 -20.21 13.15 -23.83
CA ASP A 514 -19.80 11.74 -23.92
C ASP A 514 -20.88 10.80 -24.49
N GLY A 515 -21.32 11.11 -25.71
CA GLY A 515 -22.22 10.28 -26.51
C GLY A 515 -23.50 9.86 -25.77
N VAL A 516 -23.65 8.57 -25.52
CA VAL A 516 -24.84 7.98 -24.89
C VAL A 516 -24.74 7.84 -23.37
N LEU A 517 -23.54 8.04 -22.79
CA LEU A 517 -23.29 7.81 -21.37
C LEU A 517 -24.07 8.74 -20.45
N PRO A 518 -24.33 10.04 -20.77
CA PRO A 518 -25.10 10.92 -19.89
C PRO A 518 -26.46 10.34 -19.44
N LYS A 519 -27.27 9.88 -20.39
CA LYS A 519 -28.58 9.26 -20.11
C LYS A 519 -28.44 7.93 -19.36
N GLY A 520 -27.43 7.14 -19.72
CA GLY A 520 -27.16 5.87 -19.07
C GLY A 520 -26.80 6.04 -17.59
N MET A 521 -25.88 6.96 -17.30
CA MET A 521 -25.41 7.23 -15.94
C MET A 521 -26.46 7.94 -15.07
N GLU A 522 -27.29 8.80 -15.66
CA GLU A 522 -28.46 9.35 -14.97
C GLU A 522 -29.40 8.22 -14.51
N LYS A 523 -29.68 7.25 -15.39
CA LYS A 523 -30.47 6.06 -15.02
C LYS A 523 -29.79 5.21 -13.95
N LEU A 524 -28.46 5.02 -14.03
CA LEU A 524 -27.71 4.31 -12.98
C LEU A 524 -27.85 5.00 -11.62
N SER A 525 -27.81 6.33 -11.57
CA SER A 525 -28.01 7.09 -10.33
C SER A 525 -29.39 6.89 -9.71
N GLN A 526 -30.41 6.68 -10.53
CA GLN A 526 -31.78 6.39 -10.09
C GLN A 526 -31.97 4.92 -9.66
N THR A 527 -31.11 4.02 -10.15
CA THR A 527 -31.21 2.57 -9.90
C THR A 527 -30.34 2.12 -8.73
N LEU A 528 -29.28 2.86 -8.41
CA LEU A 528 -28.42 2.54 -7.27
C LEU A 528 -29.25 2.48 -5.99
N GLY A 529 -29.03 1.42 -5.21
CA GLY A 529 -29.61 1.27 -3.89
C GLY A 529 -29.30 2.47 -3.00
N SER A 530 -30.18 2.75 -2.04
CA SER A 530 -29.99 3.86 -1.13
C SER A 530 -29.24 3.43 0.12
N ALA A 531 -28.18 4.14 0.49
CA ALA A 531 -27.77 4.23 1.89
C ALA A 531 -28.91 4.91 2.66
N VAL A 532 -29.82 4.13 3.25
CA VAL A 532 -30.97 4.57 4.08
C VAL A 532 -31.63 5.85 3.55
N GLY A 533 -32.40 5.74 2.46
CA GLY A 533 -33.24 6.84 1.97
C GLY A 533 -32.53 7.99 1.23
N LYS A 534 -31.22 7.88 0.95
CA LYS A 534 -30.50 8.82 0.06
C LYS A 534 -30.39 8.26 -1.37
N THR A 535 -30.85 9.04 -2.37
CA THR A 535 -30.57 8.77 -3.79
C THR A 535 -29.10 9.04 -4.12
N ALA A 536 -28.53 8.32 -5.09
CA ALA A 536 -27.17 8.60 -5.56
C ALA A 536 -27.05 10.02 -6.11
N SER A 537 -25.88 10.65 -5.94
CA SER A 537 -25.60 11.96 -6.55
C SER A 537 -25.31 11.79 -8.04
N PHE A 538 -25.86 12.67 -8.88
CA PHE A 538 -25.57 12.72 -10.31
C PHE A 538 -25.05 14.10 -10.72
N LYS A 539 -24.00 14.14 -11.54
CA LYS A 539 -23.42 15.36 -12.08
C LYS A 539 -23.19 15.26 -13.57
N LEU A 540 -23.89 16.10 -14.32
CA LEU A 540 -23.56 16.42 -15.71
C LEU A 540 -22.52 17.54 -15.75
N VAL A 541 -21.43 17.34 -16.50
CA VAL A 541 -20.33 18.30 -16.64
C VAL A 541 -20.38 18.91 -18.04
N GLU A 542 -20.84 20.16 -18.12
CA GLU A 542 -20.99 20.88 -19.38
C GLU A 542 -19.64 21.19 -20.03
N GLY A 543 -19.61 21.11 -21.37
CA GLY A 543 -18.42 21.38 -22.17
C GLY A 543 -17.26 20.43 -21.87
N ALA A 544 -17.57 19.17 -21.55
CA ALA A 544 -16.63 18.06 -21.41
C ALA A 544 -17.17 16.80 -22.09
N GLY A 545 -16.27 15.98 -22.62
CA GLY A 545 -16.50 14.65 -23.16
C GLY A 545 -16.11 13.58 -22.14
N HIS A 546 -15.41 12.55 -22.58
CA HIS A 546 -15.08 11.33 -21.83
C HIS A 546 -14.08 11.54 -20.68
N LEU A 547 -13.31 12.64 -20.69
CA LEU A 547 -12.30 12.94 -19.67
C LEU A 547 -12.58 14.29 -18.97
N PRO A 548 -13.70 14.42 -18.23
CA PRO A 548 -14.08 15.68 -17.62
C PRO A 548 -13.09 16.15 -16.55
N MET A 549 -12.31 15.26 -15.94
CA MET A 549 -11.24 15.65 -15.01
C MET A 549 -10.09 16.38 -15.69
N VAL A 550 -9.96 16.28 -17.01
CA VAL A 550 -8.96 17.00 -17.82
C VAL A 550 -9.57 18.28 -18.40
N GLU A 551 -10.79 18.22 -18.94
CA GLU A 551 -11.45 19.38 -19.58
C GLU A 551 -12.03 20.38 -18.58
N ARG A 552 -12.57 19.89 -17.46
CA ARG A 552 -13.22 20.68 -16.41
C ARG A 552 -12.74 20.25 -15.01
N PRO A 553 -11.41 20.27 -14.75
CA PRO A 553 -10.83 19.73 -13.53
C PRO A 553 -11.41 20.35 -12.26
N GLN A 554 -11.70 21.67 -12.29
CA GLN A 554 -12.31 22.37 -11.16
C GLN A 554 -13.70 21.83 -10.82
N VAL A 555 -14.57 21.66 -11.81
CA VAL A 555 -15.95 21.18 -11.61
C VAL A 555 -15.95 19.76 -11.03
N VAL A 556 -15.04 18.91 -11.52
CA VAL A 556 -14.87 17.55 -11.01
C VAL A 556 -14.34 17.57 -9.57
N ALA A 557 -13.32 18.38 -9.29
CA ALA A 557 -12.75 18.52 -7.95
C ALA A 557 -13.75 19.06 -6.92
N GLU A 558 -14.59 20.01 -7.33
CA GLU A 558 -15.67 20.55 -6.50
C GLU A 558 -16.69 19.47 -6.16
N PHE A 559 -17.22 18.78 -7.17
CA PHE A 559 -18.21 17.72 -6.97
C PHE A 559 -17.69 16.56 -6.12
N VAL A 560 -16.49 16.04 -6.44
CA VAL A 560 -15.87 14.95 -5.67
C VAL A 560 -15.63 15.39 -4.24
N GLY A 561 -15.02 16.57 -4.04
CA GLY A 561 -14.77 17.12 -2.71
C GLY A 561 -16.04 17.29 -1.90
N ASP A 562 -17.10 17.85 -2.47
CA ASP A 562 -18.37 18.05 -1.77
C ASP A 562 -19.02 16.71 -1.40
N PHE A 563 -18.99 15.74 -2.31
CA PHE A 563 -19.57 14.43 -2.06
C PHE A 563 -18.84 13.67 -0.94
N ILE A 564 -17.51 13.55 -0.99
CA ILE A 564 -16.76 12.76 -0.01
C ILE A 564 -16.68 13.43 1.37
N ASN A 565 -16.89 14.75 1.45
CA ASN A 565 -16.94 15.48 2.71
C ASN A 565 -18.36 15.59 3.29
N ALA A 566 -19.41 15.32 2.51
CA ALA A 566 -20.77 15.35 3.01
C ALA A 566 -20.97 14.28 4.11
N PRO A 567 -21.75 14.60 5.15
CA PRO A 567 -21.96 13.72 6.31
C PRO A 567 -22.77 12.45 6.02
#